data_AF-A0A4R1KBG8-F1
#
_entry.id   AF-A0A4R1KBG8-F1
#
_cell.length_a   1.000
_cell.length_b   1.000
_cell.length_c   1.000
_cell.angle_alpha   90.00
_cell.angle_beta   90.00
_cell.angle_gamma   90.00
#
_symmetry.space_group_name_H-M   'P 1'
#
loop_
_entity.id
_entity.type
_entity.pdbx_description
1 polymer ?
#
loop_
_entity_poly.entity_id
_entity_poly.type
_entity_poly.pdbx_seq_one_letter_code
_entity_poly.pdbx_strand_id
1 'polypeptide(L)'
;MTNACCEKTADTVQLSMMKAGSRGVIQNLVIDCEDKEHCRFARRLKEMGIYEGAKIEVSGNDGDGEIIAICEGTKIVLGRGMAGKIRVQMHAGALLDDTPFGRICRKFGIGCRI
;
A
#
# COMPACT_ATOMS: atom_id res chain seq x y z
N MET A 1 -2.32 28.65 -5.74
CA MET A 1 -3.59 27.97 -5.42
C MET A 1 -3.25 26.50 -5.23
N THR A 2 -3.06 26.08 -3.99
CA THR A 2 -2.66 24.71 -3.62
C THR A 2 -3.89 23.82 -3.61
N ASN A 3 -3.89 22.80 -4.48
CA ASN A 3 -5.00 21.88 -4.67
C ASN A 3 -5.24 21.06 -3.39
N ALA A 4 -6.32 21.38 -2.67
CA ALA A 4 -6.71 20.78 -1.40
C ALA A 4 -7.18 19.31 -1.47
N CYS A 5 -7.11 18.66 -2.64
CA CYS A 5 -7.56 17.26 -2.79
C CYS A 5 -6.47 16.22 -2.47
N CYS A 6 -5.23 16.67 -2.30
CA CYS A 6 -4.11 15.86 -1.85
C CYS A 6 -3.59 16.53 -0.56
N GLU A 7 -4.40 16.53 0.52
CA GLU A 7 -3.82 16.78 1.85
C GLU A 7 -2.77 15.69 2.07
N LYS A 8 -1.52 16.13 2.19
CA LYS A 8 -0.36 15.29 2.48
C LYS A 8 -0.56 14.65 3.85
N THR A 9 -1.36 13.62 3.94
CA THR A 9 -1.21 12.67 5.00
C THR A 9 -0.05 11.77 4.60
N ALA A 10 1.09 11.99 5.25
CA ALA A 10 2.19 11.03 5.31
C ALA A 10 1.75 9.77 6.07
N ASP A 11 0.53 9.29 5.82
CA ASP A 11 -0.10 8.23 6.57
C ASP A 11 0.39 6.92 5.98
N THR A 12 1.28 6.28 6.73
CA THR A 12 1.58 4.86 6.54
C THR A 12 0.31 4.06 6.81
N VAL A 13 -0.21 3.41 5.77
CA VAL A 13 -1.37 2.52 5.84
C VAL A 13 -0.93 1.06 5.75
N GLN A 14 -1.81 0.14 6.11
CA GLN A 14 -1.54 -1.28 5.88
C GLN A 14 -1.75 -1.61 4.40
N LEU A 15 -0.90 -2.47 3.85
CA LEU A 15 -1.13 -3.01 2.50
C LEU A 15 -2.50 -3.71 2.41
N SER A 16 -3.00 -4.27 3.52
CA SER A 16 -4.34 -4.88 3.60
C SER A 16 -5.51 -3.93 3.32
N MET A 17 -5.31 -2.64 3.54
CA MET A 17 -6.32 -1.59 3.39
C MET A 17 -6.19 -0.82 2.07
N MET A 18 -5.10 -1.02 1.33
CA MET A 18 -4.90 -0.36 0.05
C MET A 18 -5.84 -0.92 -1.01
N LYS A 19 -6.52 -0.04 -1.75
CA LYS A 19 -7.42 -0.45 -2.86
C LYS A 19 -6.62 -0.83 -4.10
N ALA A 20 -7.20 -1.66 -4.96
CA ALA A 20 -6.66 -1.92 -6.29
C ALA A 20 -6.38 -0.61 -7.05
N GLY A 21 -5.26 -0.59 -7.79
CA GLY A 21 -4.71 0.60 -8.46
C GLY A 21 -3.89 1.53 -7.56
N SER A 22 -3.84 1.30 -6.25
CA SER A 22 -3.04 2.12 -5.33
C SER A 22 -1.56 1.75 -5.38
N ARG A 23 -0.69 2.74 -5.19
CA ARG A 23 0.76 2.62 -5.25
C ARG A 23 1.42 3.30 -4.06
N GLY A 24 2.53 2.72 -3.61
CA GLY A 24 3.31 3.28 -2.51
C GLY A 24 4.67 2.64 -2.35
N VAL A 25 5.35 3.05 -1.29
CA VAL A 25 6.65 2.54 -0.86
C VAL A 25 6.50 1.92 0.52
N ILE A 26 7.02 0.71 0.69
CA ILE A 26 7.02 0.03 1.98
C ILE A 26 7.90 0.81 2.94
N GLN A 27 7.36 1.24 4.07
CA GLN A 27 8.10 1.97 5.09
C GLN A 27 8.54 1.07 6.24
N ASN A 28 7.70 0.11 6.63
CA ASN A 28 7.99 -0.73 7.79
C ASN A 28 7.27 -2.08 7.71
N LEU A 29 7.88 -3.10 8.32
CA LEU A 29 7.29 -4.42 8.52
C LEU A 29 7.04 -4.69 10.02
N VAL A 30 5.77 -4.84 10.41
CA VAL A 30 5.33 -5.16 11.77
C VAL A 30 5.37 -6.68 11.96
N ILE A 31 6.50 -7.17 12.47
CA ILE A 31 6.74 -8.60 12.65
C ILE A 31 7.00 -8.87 14.13
N ASP A 32 6.18 -9.75 14.71
CA ASP A 32 6.33 -10.23 16.10
C ASP A 32 7.38 -11.34 16.15
N CYS A 33 8.66 -10.95 16.06
CA CYS A 33 9.81 -11.83 16.20
C CYS A 33 10.79 -11.18 17.18
N GLU A 34 11.23 -11.92 18.20
CA GLU A 34 12.24 -11.45 19.16
C GLU A 34 13.57 -11.10 18.46
N ASP A 35 13.91 -11.87 17.42
CA ASP A 35 15.07 -11.64 16.57
C ASP A 35 14.64 -11.50 15.10
N LYS A 36 14.76 -10.28 14.56
CA LYS A 36 14.40 -9.98 13.16
C LYS A 36 15.37 -10.58 12.15
N GLU A 37 16.64 -10.81 12.51
CA GLU A 37 17.65 -11.34 11.60
C GLU A 37 17.44 -12.84 11.34
N HIS A 38 16.96 -13.57 12.35
CA HIS A 38 16.69 -15.00 12.28
C HIS A 38 15.21 -15.35 12.09
N CYS A 39 14.32 -14.36 12.04
CA CYS A 39 12.91 -14.55 11.79
C CYS A 39 12.66 -15.12 10.38
N ARG A 40 12.23 -16.39 10.31
CA ARG A 40 11.91 -17.08 9.04
C ARG A 40 10.89 -16.29 8.21
N PHE A 41 9.94 -15.64 8.86
CA PHE A 41 8.91 -14.83 8.19
C PHE A 41 9.50 -13.57 7.53
N ALA A 42 10.32 -12.81 8.24
CA ALA A 42 10.99 -11.63 7.70
C ALA A 42 11.89 -11.99 6.52
N ARG A 43 12.64 -13.10 6.63
CA ARG A 43 13.48 -13.61 5.55
C ARG A 43 12.65 -13.95 4.30
N ARG A 44 11.51 -14.63 4.49
CA ARG A 44 10.61 -14.99 3.38
C ARG A 44 10.05 -13.76 2.67
N LEU A 45 9.65 -12.72 3.41
CA LEU A 45 9.20 -11.45 2.82
C LEU A 45 10.30 -10.82 1.97
N LYS A 46 11.53 -10.75 2.49
CA LYS A 46 12.68 -10.21 1.77
C LYS A 46 13.01 -11.00 0.50
N GLU A 47 12.97 -12.33 0.56
CA GLU A 47 13.14 -13.23 -0.60
C GLU A 47 12.06 -13.00 -1.68
N MET A 48 10.87 -12.55 -1.30
CA MET A 48 9.79 -12.18 -2.21
C MET A 48 9.89 -10.75 -2.75
N GLY A 49 10.96 -10.01 -2.40
CA GLY A 49 11.14 -8.60 -2.79
C GLY A 49 10.42 -7.62 -1.87
N ILE A 50 9.85 -8.06 -0.75
CA ILE A 50 9.15 -7.20 0.22
C ILE A 50 10.15 -6.77 1.30
N TYR A 51 10.64 -5.54 1.18
CA TYR A 51 11.56 -4.91 2.12
C TYR A 51 11.27 -3.40 2.24
N GLU A 52 11.81 -2.75 3.27
CA GLU A 52 11.67 -1.30 3.45
C GLU A 52 12.32 -0.53 2.29
N GLY A 53 11.59 0.40 1.69
CA GLY A 53 11.97 1.12 0.48
C GLY A 53 11.49 0.48 -0.83
N ALA A 54 10.99 -0.76 -0.79
CA ALA A 54 10.47 -1.42 -2.00
C ALA A 54 9.19 -0.74 -2.50
N LYS A 55 9.07 -0.60 -3.82
CA LYS A 55 7.87 -0.08 -4.49
C LYS A 55 6.83 -1.18 -4.60
N ILE A 56 5.58 -0.81 -4.31
CA ILE A 56 4.45 -1.73 -4.37
C ILE A 56 3.23 -1.09 -5.03
N GLU A 57 2.54 -1.88 -5.84
CA GLU A 57 1.28 -1.55 -6.49
C GLU A 57 0.25 -2.64 -6.18
N VAL A 58 -0.94 -2.27 -5.73
CA VAL A 58 -2.02 -3.24 -5.50
C VAL A 58 -2.75 -3.46 -6.83
N SER A 59 -2.68 -4.67 -7.37
CA SER A 59 -3.43 -5.06 -8.57
C SER A 59 -4.83 -5.56 -8.24
N GLY A 60 -5.06 -6.11 -7.04
CA GLY A 60 -6.34 -6.64 -6.61
C GLY A 60 -6.46 -6.74 -5.09
N ASN A 61 -7.59 -6.29 -4.55
CA ASN A 61 -7.96 -6.41 -3.14
C ASN A 61 -9.49 -6.35 -3.04
N ASP A 62 -10.12 -7.50 -2.87
CA ASP A 62 -11.58 -7.64 -2.83
C ASP A 62 -12.16 -7.45 -1.41
N GLY A 63 -11.33 -7.02 -0.45
CA GLY A 63 -11.76 -6.78 0.94
C GLY A 63 -11.71 -8.03 1.83
N ASP A 64 -11.73 -9.23 1.25
CA ASP A 64 -11.57 -10.51 1.93
C ASP A 64 -10.47 -11.36 1.27
N GLY A 65 -9.90 -12.32 2.01
CA GLY A 65 -8.96 -13.30 1.46
C GLY A 65 -7.55 -12.77 1.16
N GLU A 66 -7.15 -12.84 -0.11
CA GLU A 66 -5.80 -12.53 -0.58
C GLU A 66 -5.68 -11.16 -1.25
N ILE A 67 -4.45 -10.67 -1.34
CA ILE A 67 -4.12 -9.40 -1.95
C ILE A 67 -3.08 -9.65 -3.01
N ILE A 68 -3.39 -9.18 -4.20
CA ILE A 68 -2.54 -9.30 -5.37
C ILE A 68 -1.80 -7.98 -5.50
N ALA A 69 -0.48 -8.03 -5.36
CA ALA A 69 0.37 -6.86 -5.48
C ALA A 69 1.50 -7.10 -6.48
N ILE A 70 2.00 -6.03 -7.07
CA ILE A 70 3.20 -6.00 -7.88
C ILE A 70 4.26 -5.31 -7.03
N CYS A 71 5.30 -6.05 -6.64
CA CYS A 71 6.41 -5.53 -5.86
C CYS A 71 7.69 -5.62 -6.70
N GLU A 72 8.34 -4.48 -6.95
CA GLU A 72 9.53 -4.41 -7.84
C GLU A 72 9.33 -5.15 -9.19
N GLY A 73 8.13 -5.01 -9.78
CA GLY A 73 7.77 -5.65 -11.05
C GLY A 73 7.38 -7.13 -10.96
N THR A 74 7.48 -7.76 -9.79
CA THR A 74 7.06 -9.14 -9.56
C THR A 74 5.65 -9.21 -9.00
N LYS A 75 4.77 -9.99 -9.64
CA LYS A 75 3.43 -10.27 -9.12
C LYS A 75 3.51 -11.24 -7.94
N ILE A 76 3.03 -10.79 -6.79
CA ILE A 76 2.97 -11.54 -5.54
C ILE A 76 1.53 -11.62 -5.05
N VAL A 77 1.23 -12.71 -4.35
CA VAL A 77 -0.06 -12.93 -3.71
C VAL A 77 0.19 -13.11 -2.22
N LEU A 78 -0.49 -12.29 -1.42
CA LEU A 78 -0.33 -12.23 0.02
C LEU A 78 -1.66 -12.51 0.70
N GLY A 79 -1.68 -13.42 1.66
CA GLY A 79 -2.81 -13.52 2.57
C GLY A 79 -2.99 -12.22 3.37
N ARG A 80 -4.23 -11.85 3.67
CA ARG A 80 -4.55 -10.61 4.41
C ARG A 80 -3.78 -10.45 5.73
N GLY A 81 -3.52 -11.55 6.45
CA GLY A 81 -2.72 -11.52 7.67
C GLY A 81 -1.27 -11.11 7.45
N MET A 82 -0.67 -11.49 6.30
CA MET A 82 0.68 -11.03 5.92
C MET A 82 0.65 -9.58 5.46
N ALA A 83 -0.33 -9.21 4.63
CA ALA A 83 -0.46 -7.85 4.14
C ALA A 83 -0.75 -6.82 5.26
N GLY A 84 -1.48 -7.21 6.30
CA GLY A 84 -1.76 -6.37 7.47
C GLY A 84 -0.52 -5.98 8.28
N LYS A 85 0.59 -6.72 8.10
CA LYS A 85 1.88 -6.46 8.75
C LYS A 85 2.77 -5.51 7.95
N ILE A 86 2.39 -5.14 6.73
CA ILE A 86 3.20 -4.31 5.83
C ILE A 86 2.66 -2.88 5.87
N ARG A 87 3.49 -1.93 6.32
CA ARG A 87 3.17 -0.50 6.33
C ARG A 87 3.70 0.15 5.06
N VAL A 88 2.82 0.85 4.36
CA VAL A 88 3.09 1.46 3.07
C VAL A 88 2.78 2.95 3.16
N GLN A 89 3.73 3.78 2.78
CA GLN A 89 3.47 5.17 2.49
C GLN A 89 2.94 5.28 1.06
N MET A 90 1.70 5.76 0.93
CA MET A 90 1.10 5.88 -0.39
C MET A 90 1.61 7.12 -1.12
N HIS A 91 1.81 6.98 -2.43
CA HIS A 91 2.11 8.09 -3.32
C HIS A 91 1.07 8.24 -4.42
N ALA A 92 0.21 7.27 -4.68
CA ALA A 92 -0.91 7.44 -5.61
C ALA A 92 -2.02 6.46 -5.27
N GLY A 93 -3.28 6.88 -5.46
CA GLY A 93 -4.43 6.01 -5.34
C GLY A 93 -5.36 6.30 -4.18
N ALA A 94 -6.38 5.44 -4.11
CA ALA A 94 -7.74 5.76 -3.72
C ALA A 94 -8.01 5.56 -2.21
N LEU A 95 -7.24 6.15 -1.29
CA LEU A 95 -7.75 6.17 0.10
C LEU A 95 -9.07 6.95 0.19
N LEU A 96 -9.25 7.96 -0.69
CA LEU A 96 -10.33 8.93 -0.61
C LEU A 96 -11.39 8.84 -1.73
N ASP A 97 -11.30 7.87 -2.65
CA ASP A 97 -12.19 7.83 -3.83
C ASP A 97 -13.69 7.75 -3.50
N ASP A 98 -14.03 7.20 -2.33
CA ASP A 98 -15.41 7.03 -1.88
C ASP A 98 -15.91 8.18 -1.01
N THR A 99 -15.01 9.07 -0.58
CA THR A 99 -15.41 10.28 0.13
C THR A 99 -16.13 11.24 -0.82
N PRO A 100 -17.09 12.04 -0.33
CA PRO A 100 -17.77 13.05 -1.13
C PRO A 100 -16.77 13.97 -1.87
N PHE A 101 -15.65 14.29 -1.21
CA PHE A 101 -14.57 15.12 -1.76
C PHE A 101 -13.83 14.44 -2.93
N GLY A 102 -13.47 13.16 -2.80
CA GLY A 102 -12.82 12.41 -3.88
C GLY A 102 -13.72 12.25 -5.12
N ARG A 103 -15.04 12.09 -4.93
CA ARG A 103 -16.02 12.09 -6.03
C ARG A 103 -16.14 13.46 -6.71
N ILE A 104 -16.09 14.54 -5.93
CA ILE A 104 -16.13 15.91 -6.44
C ILE A 104 -14.88 16.22 -7.26
N CYS A 105 -13.67 15.88 -6.78
CA CYS A 105 -12.43 16.14 -7.52
C CYS A 105 -12.40 15.41 -8.89
N ARG A 106 -12.91 14.17 -8.96
CA ARG A 106 -13.10 13.45 -10.24
C ARG A 106 -14.10 14.15 -11.16
N LYS A 107 -15.23 14.61 -10.60
CA LYS A 107 -16.29 15.31 -11.36
C LYS A 107 -15.79 16.60 -12.03
N PHE A 108 -14.81 17.27 -11.44
CA PHE A 108 -14.22 18.50 -11.99
C PHE A 108 -12.93 18.26 -12.81
N GLY A 109 -12.55 17.01 -13.07
CA GLY A 109 -11.34 16.70 -13.85
C GLY A 109 -10.04 17.13 -13.15
N ILE A 110 -10.09 17.34 -11.83
CA ILE A 110 -8.92 17.74 -11.04
C ILE A 110 -8.08 16.48 -10.84
N GLY A 111 -7.15 16.22 -11.74
CA GLY A 111 -6.14 15.17 -11.55
C GLY A 111 -5.25 15.55 -10.38
N CYS A 112 -5.02 14.63 -9.42
CA CYS A 112 -3.94 14.80 -8.45
C CYS A 112 -2.63 14.78 -9.24
N ARG A 113 -2.03 15.96 -9.43
CA ARG A 113 -0.61 16.10 -9.74
C ARG A 113 0.11 16.19 -8.39
N ILE A 114 0.96 15.20 -8.12
CA ILE A 114 2.04 15.32 -7.12
C ILE A 114 3.15 16.17 -7.72
#